data_AF-A0A2T4Z242-F1
#
_entry.id   AF-A0A2T4Z242-F1
#
_cell.length_a   1.000
_cell.length_b   1.000
_cell.length_c   1.000
_cell.angle_alpha   90.00
_cell.angle_beta   90.00
_cell.angle_gamma   90.00
#
_symmetry.space_group_name_H-M   'P 1'
#
loop_
_entity.id
_entity.type
_entity.pdbx_description
1 polymer ?
#
loop_
_entity_poly.entity_id
_entity_poly.type
_entity_poly.pdbx_seq_one_letter_code
_entity_poly.pdbx_strand_id
1 'polypeptide(L)'
;MSKKILPPDVSPTMVEADLAVRVRTEGLPAAYKAALEVCQDKKAAPAARATAAGWIFRVAGFDAKKNDDRGRQLYEMSADELAAEAQRAQGELDRLEALRARGRRFEDDASDDEESDCSDRDQIEQDDGPEANAFD
;
A
#
# COMPACT_ATOMS: atom_id res chain seq x y z
N MET A 1 -14.91 20.57 -35.51
CA MET A 1 -13.95 19.84 -34.66
C MET A 1 -13.47 20.78 -33.57
N SER A 2 -14.19 20.84 -32.45
CA SER A 2 -13.89 21.79 -31.36
C SER A 2 -12.87 21.17 -30.41
N LYS A 3 -11.62 21.66 -30.47
CA LYS A 3 -10.60 21.36 -29.45
C LYS A 3 -11.08 21.97 -28.14
N LYS A 4 -11.53 21.15 -27.20
CA LYS A 4 -11.77 21.58 -25.82
C LYS A 4 -10.40 21.98 -25.25
N ILE A 5 -10.21 23.27 -25.03
CA ILE A 5 -9.05 23.83 -24.34
C ILE A 5 -9.12 23.32 -22.90
N LEU A 6 -8.11 22.56 -22.50
CA LEU A 6 -7.94 22.07 -21.14
C LEU A 6 -7.59 23.28 -20.23
N PRO A 7 -8.20 23.41 -19.04
CA PRO A 7 -7.89 24.51 -18.13
C PRO A 7 -6.41 24.45 -17.67
N PRO A 8 -5.79 25.61 -17.38
CA PRO A 8 -4.32 25.76 -17.25
C PRO A 8 -3.70 25.17 -15.97
N ASP A 9 -4.42 24.37 -15.20
CA ASP A 9 -3.97 23.93 -13.86
C ASP A 9 -4.13 22.42 -13.59
N VAL A 10 -4.15 21.60 -14.65
CA VAL A 10 -4.21 20.14 -14.49
C VAL A 10 -2.87 19.57 -14.92
N SER A 11 -2.04 19.18 -13.95
CA SER A 11 -0.80 18.47 -14.22
C SER A 11 -1.10 17.13 -14.93
N PRO A 12 -0.25 16.69 -15.88
CA PRO A 12 -0.53 15.51 -16.70
C PRO A 12 -0.71 14.22 -15.86
N THR A 13 -0.07 14.15 -14.70
CA THR A 13 -0.18 13.03 -13.75
C THR A 13 -1.56 12.91 -13.11
N MET A 14 -2.26 14.03 -12.89
CA MET A 14 -3.64 14.02 -12.36
C MET A 14 -4.64 13.52 -13.40
N VAL A 15 -4.43 13.83 -14.68
CA VAL A 15 -5.27 13.34 -15.78
C VAL A 15 -5.14 11.82 -15.93
N GLU A 16 -3.91 11.30 -15.85
CA GLU A 16 -3.65 9.86 -15.92
C GLU A 16 -4.31 9.10 -14.76
N ALA A 17 -4.24 9.65 -13.54
CA ALA A 17 -4.87 9.06 -12.36
C ALA A 17 -6.40 9.04 -12.48
N ASP A 18 -7.03 10.15 -12.87
CA ASP A 18 -8.47 10.23 -13.08
C ASP A 18 -8.93 9.27 -14.19
N LEU A 19 -8.18 9.21 -15.30
CA LEU A 19 -8.45 8.27 -16.38
C LEU A 19 -8.35 6.82 -15.91
N ALA A 20 -7.33 6.49 -15.11
CA ALA A 20 -7.17 5.14 -14.56
C ALA A 20 -8.35 4.75 -13.65
N VAL A 21 -8.86 5.67 -12.84
CA VAL A 21 -10.06 5.44 -12.03
C VAL A 21 -11.26 5.15 -12.93
N ARG A 22 -11.54 6.00 -13.92
CA ARG A 22 -12.67 5.83 -14.84
C ARG A 22 -12.58 4.55 -15.67
N VAL A 23 -11.39 4.17 -16.11
CA VAL A 23 -11.17 2.91 -16.83
C VAL A 23 -11.51 1.71 -15.93
N ARG A 24 -11.18 1.76 -14.64
CA ARG A 24 -11.49 0.67 -13.71
C ARG A 24 -12.98 0.62 -13.34
N THR A 25 -13.64 1.78 -13.21
CA THR A 25 -15.05 1.85 -12.77
C THR A 25 -16.05 1.69 -13.91
N GLU A 26 -15.79 2.28 -15.07
CA GLU A 26 -16.73 2.32 -16.21
C GLU A 26 -16.23 1.50 -17.40
N GLY A 27 -14.93 1.64 -17.70
CA GLY A 27 -14.31 0.95 -18.83
C GLY A 27 -14.30 -0.57 -18.67
N LEU A 28 -13.95 -1.05 -17.48
CA LEU A 28 -13.86 -2.48 -17.20
C LEU A 28 -15.23 -3.19 -17.26
N PRO A 29 -16.31 -2.67 -16.67
CA PRO A 29 -17.64 -3.23 -16.89
C PRO A 29 -18.11 -3.21 -18.34
N ALA A 30 -17.82 -2.15 -19.09
CA ALA A 30 -18.18 -2.08 -20.51
C ALA A 30 -17.43 -3.12 -21.35
N ALA A 31 -16.12 -3.26 -21.12
CA ALA A 31 -15.29 -4.26 -21.79
C ALA A 31 -15.74 -5.69 -21.45
N TYR A 32 -16.10 -5.94 -20.18
CA TYR A 32 -16.64 -7.24 -19.76
C TYR A 32 -17.95 -7.58 -20.48
N LYS A 33 -18.89 -6.63 -20.57
CA LYS A 33 -20.16 -6.83 -21.29
C LYS A 33 -19.93 -7.15 -22.77
N ALA A 34 -19.06 -6.40 -23.43
CA ALA A 34 -18.72 -6.64 -24.84
C ALA A 34 -18.08 -8.03 -25.04
N ALA A 35 -17.17 -8.44 -24.15
CA ALA A 35 -16.58 -9.77 -24.21
C ALA A 35 -17.63 -10.88 -24.00
N LEU A 36 -18.58 -10.67 -23.09
CA LEU A 36 -19.67 -11.61 -22.84
C LEU A 36 -20.58 -11.77 -24.06
N GLU A 37 -20.93 -10.68 -24.73
CA GLU A 37 -21.72 -10.69 -25.97
C GLU A 37 -21.02 -11.52 -27.06
N VAL A 38 -19.70 -11.33 -27.25
CA VAL A 38 -18.91 -12.12 -28.20
C VAL A 38 -18.94 -13.60 -27.85
N CYS A 39 -18.81 -13.96 -26.57
CA CYS A 39 -18.87 -15.36 -26.14
C CYS A 39 -20.25 -16.01 -26.42
N GLN A 40 -21.33 -15.24 -26.30
CA GLN A 40 -22.70 -15.72 -26.52
C GLN A 40 -23.08 -15.75 -28.01
N ASP A 41 -22.41 -14.96 -28.85
CA ASP A 41 -22.69 -14.94 -30.29
C ASP A 41 -22.22 -16.23 -30.99
N LYS A 42 -23.20 -17.03 -31.41
CA LYS A 42 -22.97 -18.27 -32.18
C LYS A 42 -22.41 -18.01 -33.57
N LYS A 43 -22.60 -16.81 -34.13
CA LYS A 43 -22.09 -16.41 -35.45
C LYS A 43 -20.66 -15.86 -35.40
N ALA A 44 -20.18 -15.45 -34.23
CA ALA A 44 -18.80 -14.99 -34.08
C ALA A 44 -17.78 -16.06 -34.48
N ALA A 45 -16.61 -15.62 -34.94
CA ALA A 45 -15.52 -16.54 -35.28
C ALA A 45 -15.11 -17.36 -34.03
N PRO A 46 -14.86 -18.68 -34.16
CA PRO A 46 -14.44 -19.52 -33.04
C PRO A 46 -13.22 -18.97 -32.29
N ALA A 47 -12.26 -18.39 -33.02
CA ALA A 47 -11.08 -17.75 -32.45
C ALA A 47 -11.45 -16.52 -31.59
N ALA A 48 -12.36 -15.67 -32.06
CA ALA A 48 -12.80 -14.48 -31.31
C ALA A 48 -13.48 -14.87 -29.99
N ARG A 49 -14.30 -15.93 -30.00
CA ARG A 49 -14.93 -16.47 -28.78
C ARG A 49 -13.90 -17.02 -27.79
N ALA A 50 -12.92 -17.77 -28.28
CA ALA A 50 -11.86 -18.32 -27.43
C ALA A 50 -11.01 -17.20 -26.80
N THR A 51 -10.68 -16.15 -27.57
CA THR A 51 -9.96 -14.99 -27.06
C THR A 51 -10.77 -14.25 -26.00
N ALA A 52 -12.05 -13.93 -26.26
CA ALA A 52 -12.92 -13.25 -25.30
C ALA A 52 -13.08 -14.05 -24.00
N ALA A 53 -13.32 -15.36 -24.10
CA ALA A 53 -13.41 -16.25 -22.94
C ALA A 53 -12.10 -16.26 -22.15
N GLY A 54 -10.95 -16.33 -22.83
CA GLY A 54 -9.64 -16.27 -22.19
C GLY A 54 -9.41 -14.97 -21.42
N TRP A 55 -9.81 -13.81 -21.96
CA TRP A 55 -9.71 -12.53 -21.24
C TRP A 55 -10.57 -12.51 -19.97
N ILE A 56 -11.81 -13.00 -20.04
CA ILE A 56 -12.69 -13.07 -18.89
C ILE A 56 -12.08 -13.95 -17.79
N PHE A 57 -11.56 -15.13 -18.14
CA PHE A 57 -10.94 -16.02 -17.16
C PHE A 57 -9.67 -15.44 -16.53
N ARG A 58 -8.84 -14.72 -17.29
CA ARG A 58 -7.64 -14.05 -16.75
C ARG A 58 -8.00 -12.95 -15.76
N VAL A 59 -8.97 -12.09 -16.10
CA VAL A 59 -9.42 -11.01 -15.20
C VAL A 59 -10.07 -11.57 -13.93
N ALA A 60 -10.78 -12.69 -14.04
CA ALA A 60 -11.38 -13.37 -12.90
C ALA A 60 -10.38 -14.17 -12.05
N GLY A 61 -9.08 -14.17 -12.40
CA GLY A 61 -8.05 -14.87 -11.63
C GLY A 61 -8.01 -16.38 -11.84
N PHE A 62 -8.70 -16.90 -12.86
CA PHE A 62 -8.64 -18.31 -13.28
C PHE A 62 -7.48 -18.59 -14.25
N ASP A 63 -6.55 -17.65 -14.43
CA ASP A 63 -5.37 -17.90 -15.24
C ASP A 63 -4.55 -19.03 -14.60
N ALA A 64 -4.31 -20.10 -15.37
CA ALA A 64 -3.47 -21.21 -14.97
C ALA A 64 -1.99 -20.80 -14.79
N LYS A 65 -1.61 -19.59 -15.24
CA LYS A 65 -0.36 -18.93 -14.87
C LYS A 65 -0.46 -18.25 -13.50
N LYS A 66 -0.80 -19.00 -12.46
CA LYS A 66 0.03 -18.86 -11.25
C LYS A 66 1.36 -19.46 -11.65
N ASN A 67 2.30 -18.60 -12.07
CA ASN A 67 3.68 -18.89 -11.72
C ASN A 67 3.62 -19.16 -10.22
N ASP A 68 3.83 -20.42 -9.86
CA ASP A 68 4.14 -20.79 -8.51
C ASP A 68 5.53 -20.21 -8.24
N ASP A 69 5.60 -18.88 -8.13
CA ASP A 69 6.70 -18.18 -7.45
C ASP A 69 6.63 -18.44 -5.94
N ARG A 70 5.77 -19.36 -5.49
CA ARG A 70 6.07 -20.15 -4.31
C ARG A 70 7.28 -21.00 -4.67
N GLY A 71 8.46 -20.43 -4.45
CA GLY A 71 9.65 -21.24 -4.20
C GLY A 71 9.29 -22.37 -3.22
N ARG A 72 10.06 -23.47 -3.28
CA ARG A 72 9.88 -24.66 -2.43
C ARG A 72 9.34 -24.29 -1.05
N GLN A 73 8.32 -25.00 -0.59
CA GLN A 73 7.70 -24.66 0.70
C GLN A 73 8.75 -24.78 1.81
N LEU A 74 8.64 -24.01 2.90
CA LEU A 74 9.67 -23.96 3.94
C LEU A 74 10.05 -25.35 4.50
N TYR A 75 9.09 -26.28 4.55
CA TYR A 75 9.33 -27.65 5.00
C TYR A 75 10.01 -28.56 3.96
N GLU A 76 10.16 -28.08 2.71
CA GLU A 76 10.81 -28.75 1.58
C GLU A 76 12.24 -28.24 1.35
N MET A 77 12.69 -27.26 2.14
CA MET A 77 14.03 -26.68 2.07
C MET A 77 15.01 -27.40 3.00
N SER A 78 16.26 -27.56 2.56
CA SER A 78 17.38 -27.97 3.43
C SER A 78 17.69 -26.88 4.47
N ALA A 79 18.40 -27.22 5.55
CA ALA A 79 18.84 -26.26 6.57
C ALA A 79 19.64 -25.09 5.97
N ASP A 80 20.53 -25.36 5.00
CA ASP A 80 21.32 -24.32 4.34
C ASP A 80 20.46 -23.39 3.47
N GLU A 81 19.41 -23.95 2.86
CA GLU A 81 18.48 -23.21 2.01
C GLU A 81 17.54 -22.34 2.86
N LEU A 82 17.11 -22.84 4.02
CA LEU A 82 16.37 -22.07 5.01
C LEU A 82 17.18 -20.90 5.56
N ALA A 83 18.47 -21.09 5.83
CA ALA A 83 19.35 -20.02 6.29
C ALA A 83 19.50 -18.93 5.22
N ALA A 84 19.66 -19.31 3.95
CA ALA A 84 19.75 -18.38 2.84
C ALA A 84 18.42 -17.62 2.62
N GLU A 85 17.28 -18.30 2.77
CA GLU A 85 15.96 -17.66 2.63
C GLU A 85 15.66 -16.72 3.80
N ALA A 86 16.05 -17.07 5.02
CA ALA A 86 15.95 -16.18 6.18
C ALA A 86 16.77 -14.89 6.00
N GLN A 87 17.98 -14.99 5.45
CA GLN A 87 18.80 -13.81 5.15
C GLN A 87 18.15 -12.90 4.10
N ARG A 88 17.53 -13.47 3.07
CA ARG A 88 16.80 -12.70 2.05
C ARG A 88 15.58 -12.01 2.65
N ALA A 89 14.79 -12.73 3.44
CA ALA A 89 13.62 -12.18 4.10
C ALA A 89 13.99 -11.03 5.05
N GLN A 90 15.09 -11.17 5.79
CA GLN A 90 15.59 -10.10 6.65
C GLN A 90 16.01 -8.85 5.85
N GLY A 91 16.73 -9.02 4.73
CA GLY A 91 17.13 -7.89 3.89
C GLY A 91 15.94 -7.12 3.29
N GLU A 92 14.85 -7.81 2.95
CA GLU A 92 13.63 -7.15 2.46
C GLU A 92 12.89 -6.42 3.60
N LEU A 93 12.87 -6.98 4.82
CA LEU A 93 12.34 -6.27 5.99
C LEU A 93 13.10 -4.98 6.25
N ASP A 94 14.43 -5.03 6.28
CA ASP A 94 15.28 -3.85 6.51
C ASP A 94 15.04 -2.77 5.45
N ARG A 95 14.85 -3.19 4.18
CA ARG A 95 14.52 -2.27 3.08
C ARG A 95 13.16 -1.61 3.27
N LEU A 96 12.15 -2.38 3.66
CA LEU A 96 10.80 -1.87 3.91
C LEU A 96 10.77 -0.94 5.13
N GLU A 97 11.54 -1.25 6.18
CA GLU A 97 11.72 -0.37 7.34
C GLU A 97 12.41 0.94 6.96
N ALA A 98 13.43 0.90 6.12
CA ALA A 98 14.07 2.11 5.60
C ALA A 98 13.11 2.97 4.79
N LEU A 99 12.26 2.36 3.97
CA LEU A 99 11.19 3.07 3.24
C LEU A 99 10.13 3.66 4.19
N ARG A 100 9.76 2.93 5.24
CA ARG A 100 8.83 3.39 6.27
C ARG A 100 9.41 4.56 7.08
N ALA A 101 10.68 4.50 7.46
CA ALA A 101 11.38 5.57 8.16
C ALA A 101 11.48 6.83 7.29
N ARG A 102 11.70 6.66 5.98
CA ARG A 102 11.68 7.77 5.02
C ARG A 102 10.30 8.41 4.87
N GLY A 103 9.22 7.63 5.00
CA GLY A 103 7.84 8.11 4.95
C GLY A 103 7.38 8.90 6.17
N ARG A 104 7.95 8.65 7.36
CA ARG A 104 7.57 9.33 8.62
C ARG A 104 8.09 10.76 8.78
N ARG A 105 8.99 11.24 7.92
CA ARG A 105 9.57 12.59 8.06
C ARG A 105 8.65 13.75 7.63
N PHE A 106 7.43 13.45 7.19
CA PHE A 106 6.46 14.45 6.72
C PHE A 106 5.38 14.81 7.75
N GLU A 107 5.24 14.07 8.85
CA GLU A 107 4.15 14.26 9.82
C GLU A 107 4.61 14.94 11.13
N ASP A 108 5.91 14.99 11.43
CA ASP A 108 6.43 15.54 12.70
C ASP A 108 6.72 17.06 12.67
N ASP A 109 6.46 17.77 11.55
CA ASP A 109 6.73 19.22 11.40
C ASP A 109 5.46 20.09 11.55
N ALA A 110 4.40 19.55 12.16
CA ALA A 110 3.07 20.17 12.23
C ALA A 110 2.54 20.45 13.65
N SER A 111 3.39 20.49 14.67
CA SER A 111 2.98 20.93 16.01
C SER A 111 4.16 21.45 16.82
N ASP A 112 4.46 22.74 16.71
CA ASP A 112 5.29 23.44 17.70
C ASP A 112 5.02 24.97 17.67
N ASP A 113 3.75 25.34 17.66
CA ASP A 113 3.31 26.70 17.97
C ASP A 113 2.11 26.63 18.95
N GLU A 114 2.19 27.45 20.02
CA GLU A 114 1.23 27.67 21.12
C GLU A 114 1.29 26.58 22.25
N GLU A 115 1.65 26.83 23.52
CA GLU A 115 1.49 28.01 24.37
C GLU A 115 2.62 28.12 25.41
N SER A 116 3.16 29.34 25.51
CA SER A 116 3.93 29.83 26.66
C SER A 116 2.95 30.18 27.78
N ASP A 117 2.79 29.33 28.79
CA ASP A 117 2.13 29.71 30.05
C ASP A 117 3.14 29.74 31.21
N CYS A 118 3.69 30.94 31.42
CA CYS A 118 4.37 31.33 32.63
C CYS A 118 3.35 31.45 33.77
N SER A 119 3.23 30.44 34.63
CA SER A 119 2.70 30.65 35.97
C SER A 119 3.71 30.22 37.03
N ASP A 120 4.47 31.23 37.46
CA ASP A 120 5.00 31.38 38.81
C ASP A 120 3.95 30.91 39.84
N ARG A 121 4.30 29.89 40.64
CA ARG A 121 3.66 29.70 41.94
C ARG A 121 4.62 29.07 42.94
N ASP A 122 5.37 29.97 43.57
CA ASP A 122 5.76 30.03 44.98
C ASP A 122 5.70 28.72 45.81
N GLN A 123 6.90 28.31 46.22
CA GLN A 123 7.33 27.96 47.58
C GLN A 123 6.26 27.52 48.58
N ILE A 124 6.36 26.27 49.07
CA ILE A 124 6.41 26.00 50.52
C ILE A 124 7.40 24.86 50.76
N GLU A 125 8.60 25.22 51.21
CA GLU A 125 9.47 24.35 52.00
C GLU A 125 8.75 24.06 53.33
N GLN A 126 8.57 22.78 53.66
CA GLN A 126 8.39 22.38 55.06
C GLN A 126 9.60 21.54 55.46
N ASP A 127 10.51 22.29 56.05
CA ASP A 127 11.59 21.92 56.94
C ASP A 127 10.99 21.27 58.20
N ASP A 128 11.10 19.95 58.32
CA ASP A 128 11.01 19.25 59.60
C ASP A 128 12.35 18.54 59.82
N GLY A 129 13.23 19.23 60.55
CA GLY A 129 14.54 18.77 60.96
C GLY A 129 14.52 17.57 61.93
N PRO A 130 15.71 17.06 62.30
CA PRO A 130 15.91 15.68 62.71
C PRO A 130 15.89 15.51 64.23
N GLU A 131 15.24 14.45 64.72
CA GLU A 131 15.53 13.91 66.05
C GLU A 131 16.12 12.51 65.95
N ALA A 132 17.43 12.48 66.14
CA ALA A 132 18.17 11.31 66.57
C ALA A 132 17.59 10.76 67.87
N ASN A 133 17.38 9.45 67.96
CA ASN A 133 17.54 8.72 69.21
C ASN A 133 18.00 7.30 68.89
N ALA A 134 19.33 7.14 68.98
CA ALA A 134 19.95 5.87 69.30
C ALA A 134 19.61 5.51 70.75
N PHE A 135 19.10 4.30 71.00
CA PHE A 135 19.16 3.69 72.32
C PHE A 135 19.19 2.16 72.20
N ASP A 136 20.33 1.62 72.66
CA ASP A 136 20.69 0.28 73.17
C ASP A 136 20.15 -0.99 72.51
#